data_AF-A0A068DNZ9-F1
#
_entry.id   AF-A0A068DNZ9-F1
#
_cell.length_a   1.000
_cell.length_b   1.000
_cell.length_c   1.000
_cell.angle_alpha   90.00
_cell.angle_beta   90.00
_cell.angle_gamma   90.00
#
_symmetry.space_group_name_H-M   'P 1'
#
loop_
_entity.id
_entity.type
_entity.pdbx_description
1 polymer ?
#
loop_
_entity_poly.entity_id
_entity_poly.type
_entity_poly.pdbx_seq_one_letter_code
_entity_poly.pdbx_strand_id
1 'polypeptide(L)'
;MEISGNMEISGKVKKISKTQILSKGFRKRELVLTTEEQYPQHLLIEFIQGKTELLNSIYPNDKVKISINLRGREWINPEGIAKYFNSIQGWKIEKINETRSDPKEEFDDLPF
;
A
#
# COMPACT_ATOMS: atom_id res chain seq x y z
N MET A 1 22.12 -10.27 -7.74
CA MET A 1 20.96 -10.90 -7.09
C MET A 1 19.74 -10.46 -7.86
N GLU A 2 19.16 -11.37 -8.64
CA GLU A 2 17.97 -11.10 -9.44
C GLU A 2 16.75 -11.35 -8.53
N ILE A 3 15.95 -10.32 -8.29
CA ILE A 3 14.68 -10.49 -7.57
C ILE A 3 13.67 -10.93 -8.62
N SER A 4 13.56 -12.24 -8.82
CA SER A 4 12.76 -12.88 -9.87
C SER A 4 11.29 -13.13 -9.46
N GLY A 5 10.76 -12.37 -8.50
CA GLY A 5 9.39 -12.52 -7.99
C GLY A 5 8.67 -11.18 -7.82
N ASN A 6 7.37 -11.16 -8.07
CA ASN A 6 6.52 -10.02 -7.76
C ASN A 6 6.45 -9.85 -6.24
N MET A 7 6.97 -8.73 -5.72
CA MET A 7 6.80 -8.39 -4.31
C MET A 7 5.41 -7.80 -4.10
N GLU A 8 4.64 -8.39 -3.20
CA GLU A 8 3.30 -7.95 -2.85
C GLU A 8 3.19 -7.73 -1.34
N ILE A 9 2.36 -6.77 -0.95
CA ILE A 9 1.96 -6.57 0.43
C ILE A 9 0.47 -6.34 0.54
N SER A 10 -0.17 -6.92 1.55
CA SER A 10 -1.59 -6.74 1.83
C SER A 10 -1.82 -6.21 3.23
N GLY A 11 -2.92 -5.48 3.39
CA GLY A 11 -3.34 -4.99 4.69
C GLY A 11 -4.42 -3.92 4.58
N LYS A 12 -4.61 -3.19 5.67
CA LYS A 12 -5.64 -2.16 5.79
C LYS A 12 -5.05 -0.77 5.61
N VAL A 13 -5.67 0.05 4.77
CA VAL A 13 -5.26 1.43 4.54
C VAL A 13 -5.51 2.25 5.80
N LYS A 14 -4.44 2.79 6.40
CA LYS A 14 -4.51 3.65 7.59
C LYS A 14 -4.69 5.11 7.21
N LYS A 15 -3.94 5.59 6.22
CA LYS A 15 -3.93 7.00 5.81
C LYS A 15 -3.56 7.12 4.35
N ILE A 16 -4.15 8.10 3.66
CA ILE A 16 -3.72 8.53 2.33
C ILE A 16 -3.38 10.01 2.40
N SER A 17 -2.19 10.36 1.94
CA SER A 17 -1.74 11.74 1.84
C SER A 17 -2.23 12.39 0.54
N LYS A 18 -2.26 13.72 0.51
CA LYS A 18 -2.48 14.48 -0.73
C LYS A 18 -1.33 14.25 -1.70
N THR A 19 -1.61 14.36 -3.01
CA THR A 19 -0.56 14.38 -4.03
C THR A 19 0.34 15.59 -3.82
N GLN A 20 1.64 15.36 -3.73
CA GLN A 20 2.68 16.37 -3.71
C GLN A 20 3.24 16.53 -5.12
N ILE A 21 3.48 17.78 -5.53
CA ILE A 21 4.17 18.12 -6.78
C ILE A 21 5.54 18.67 -6.37
N LEU A 22 6.58 17.90 -6.67
CA LEU A 22 7.97 18.24 -6.43
C LEU A 22 8.57 18.93 -7.67
N SER A 23 9.85 19.29 -7.58
CA SER A 23 10.61 19.91 -8.67
C SER A 23 10.42 19.19 -10.01
N LYS A 24 10.34 19.96 -11.10
CA LYS A 24 10.16 19.45 -12.48
C LYS A 24 8.85 18.69 -12.71
N GLY A 25 7.81 18.99 -11.92
CA GLY A 25 6.49 18.37 -12.06
C GLY A 25 6.43 16.94 -11.55
N PHE A 26 7.43 16.48 -10.78
CA PHE A 26 7.43 15.13 -10.25
C PHE A 26 6.30 14.95 -9.24
N ARG A 27 5.33 14.08 -9.55
CA ARG A 27 4.18 13.82 -8.69
C ARG A 27 4.47 12.64 -7.76
N LYS A 28 4.17 12.79 -6.48
CA LYS A 28 4.25 11.72 -5.47
C LYS A 28 2.99 11.73 -4.61
N ARG A 29 2.46 10.57 -4.27
CA ARG A 29 1.38 10.39 -3.31
C ARG A 29 1.71 9.21 -2.42
N GLU A 30 1.38 9.31 -1.14
CA GLU A 30 1.78 8.32 -0.14
C GLU A 30 0.55 7.72 0.53
N LEU A 31 0.64 6.43 0.83
CA LEU A 31 -0.34 5.66 1.58
C LEU A 31 0.37 4.98 2.75
N VAL A 32 -0.24 5.01 3.93
CA VAL A 32 0.20 4.19 5.08
C VAL A 32 -0.67 2.95 5.14
N LEU A 33 -0.06 1.77 5.01
CA LEU A 33 -0.71 0.47 5.13
C LEU A 33 -0.41 -0.12 6.51
N THR A 34 -1.41 -0.77 7.11
CA THR A 34 -1.23 -1.58 8.33
C THR A 34 -1.32 -3.05 7.94
N THR A 35 -0.27 -3.83 8.20
CA THR A 35 -0.28 -5.29 7.95
C THR A 35 -1.18 -6.02 8.95
N GLU A 36 -1.67 -7.21 8.60
CA GLU A 36 -2.67 -7.98 9.38
C GLU A 36 -2.08 -9.21 10.10
N GLU A 37 -0.78 -9.20 10.35
CA GLU A 37 -0.03 -10.23 11.08
C GLU A 37 -0.06 -9.96 12.59
N GLN A 38 0.44 -10.92 13.40
CA GLN A 38 0.40 -10.85 14.88
C GLN A 38 0.99 -9.54 15.44
N TYR A 39 1.98 -8.98 14.76
CA TYR A 39 2.60 -7.70 15.10
C TYR A 39 2.45 -6.71 13.93
N PRO A 40 1.29 -6.02 13.84
CA PRO A 40 0.99 -5.13 12.73
C PRO A 40 2.07 -4.07 12.53
N GLN A 41 2.52 -3.93 11.28
CA GLN A 41 3.48 -2.90 10.88
C GLN A 41 2.78 -1.78 10.14
N HIS A 42 3.20 -0.53 10.39
CA HIS A 42 2.76 0.62 9.62
C HIS A 42 3.79 0.97 8.56
N LEU A 43 3.45 0.70 7.31
CA LEU A 43 4.36 0.83 6.19
C LEU A 43 3.94 1.99 5.30
N LEU A 44 4.85 2.93 5.07
CA LEU A 44 4.64 4.03 4.14
C LEU A 44 5.01 3.57 2.72
N ILE A 45 4.04 3.64 1.82
CA ILE A 45 4.16 3.22 0.43
C ILE A 45 3.98 4.44 -0.46
N GLU A 46 4.95 4.67 -1.35
CA GLU A 46 4.92 5.79 -2.30
C GLU A 46 4.43 5.35 -3.69
N PHE A 47 3.57 6.16 -4.27
CA PHE A 47 3.13 6.07 -5.66
C PHE A 47 3.63 7.32 -6.38
N ILE A 48 4.27 7.15 -7.53
CA ILE A 48 4.90 8.25 -8.27
C ILE A 48 4.29 8.41 -9.65
N GLN A 49 4.36 9.63 -10.20
CA GLN A 49 3.92 9.96 -11.56
C GLN A 49 2.48 9.51 -11.82
N GLY A 50 2.19 8.84 -12.95
CA GLY A 50 0.83 8.36 -13.26
C GLY A 50 0.25 7.39 -12.21
N LYS A 51 1.09 6.72 -11.41
CA LYS A 51 0.62 5.79 -10.38
C LYS A 51 -0.03 6.48 -9.19
N THR A 52 0.11 7.80 -9.04
CA THR A 52 -0.58 8.55 -7.97
C THR A 52 -2.11 8.49 -8.11
N GLU A 53 -2.60 8.34 -9.34
CA GLU A 53 -4.02 8.31 -9.67
C GLU A 53 -4.69 6.99 -9.23
N LEU A 54 -3.91 5.94 -9.02
CA LEU A 54 -4.42 4.66 -8.48
C LEU A 54 -5.01 4.81 -7.07
N LEU A 55 -4.64 5.86 -6.34
CA LEU A 55 -5.16 6.14 -5.00
C LEU A 55 -6.44 6.99 -5.02
N ASN A 56 -6.99 7.33 -6.19
CA ASN A 56 -8.20 8.17 -6.27
C ASN A 56 -9.45 7.47 -5.74
N SER A 57 -9.52 6.14 -5.85
CA SER A 57 -10.68 5.34 -5.42
C SER A 57 -10.41 4.53 -4.15
N ILE A 58 -9.30 4.81 -3.45
CA ILE A 58 -8.90 4.13 -2.22
C ILE A 58 -9.18 5.06 -1.04
N TYR A 59 -9.68 4.50 0.04
CA TYR A 59 -10.08 5.20 1.25
C TYR A 59 -9.45 4.56 2.49
N PRO A 60 -9.28 5.33 3.59
CA PRO A 60 -8.95 4.74 4.88
C PRO A 60 -9.92 3.61 5.22
N ASN A 61 -9.39 2.57 5.86
CA ASN A 61 -10.03 1.30 6.18
C ASN A 61 -10.25 0.31 5.04
N ASP A 62 -9.98 0.67 3.78
CA ASP A 62 -10.00 -0.32 2.70
C ASP A 62 -8.95 -1.42 2.97
N LYS A 63 -9.33 -2.67 2.71
CA LYS A 63 -8.40 -3.79 2.65
C LYS A 63 -7.87 -3.88 1.23
N VAL A 64 -6.54 -3.85 1.08
CA VAL A 64 -5.89 -3.76 -0.23
C VAL A 64 -4.71 -4.72 -0.32
N LYS A 65 -4.40 -5.11 -1.55
CA LYS A 65 -3.15 -5.72 -1.95
C LYS A 65 -2.40 -4.76 -2.87
N ILE A 66 -1.10 -4.61 -2.65
CA ILE A 66 -0.25 -3.66 -3.38
C ILE A 66 0.96 -4.42 -3.92
N SER A 67 1.18 -4.36 -5.23
CA SER A 67 2.42 -4.82 -5.83
C SER A 67 3.46 -3.70 -5.71
N ILE A 68 4.63 -4.04 -5.16
CA ILE A 68 5.66 -3.09 -4.75
C ILE A 68 7.00 -3.40 -5.42
N ASN A 69 7.87 -2.39 -5.42
CA ASN A 69 9.31 -2.52 -5.59
C ASN A 69 10.00 -1.98 -4.35
N LEU A 70 10.99 -2.70 -3.83
CA LEU A 70 11.89 -2.17 -2.79
C LEU A 70 13.06 -1.46 -3.47
N ARG A 71 13.26 -0.17 -3.15
CA ARG A 71 14.35 0.63 -3.70
C ARG A 71 15.32 1.02 -2.60
N GLY A 72 16.61 0.85 -2.85
CA GLY A 72 17.69 1.39 -2.04
C GLY A 72 18.25 2.67 -2.67
N ARG A 73 18.59 3.65 -1.83
CA ARG A 73 19.39 4.81 -2.23
C ARG A 73 20.53 5.00 -1.24
N GLU A 74 21.72 5.20 -1.78
CA GLU A 74 22.85 5.73 -1.02
C GLU A 74 22.78 7.25 -1.04
N TRP A 75 23.00 7.85 0.12
CA TRP A 75 23.07 9.29 0.28
C TRP A 75 24.29 9.62 1.13
N ILE A 76 25.18 10.43 0.58
CA ILE A 76 26.31 10.98 1.32
C ILE A 76 25.82 12.20 2.09
N ASN A 77 25.92 12.16 3.42
CA ASN A 77 25.56 13.31 4.25
C ASN A 77 26.61 14.45 4.09
N PRO A 78 26.35 15.66 4.59
CA PRO A 78 27.29 16.77 4.49
C PRO A 78 28.68 16.53 5.12
N GLU A 79 28.82 15.51 5.98
CA GLU A 79 30.08 15.13 6.64
C GLU A 79 30.88 14.10 5.82
N GLY A 80 30.38 13.66 4.66
CA GLY A 80 31.01 12.65 3.81
C GLY A 80 30.68 11.20 4.19
N ILE A 81 29.74 10.97 5.11
CA ILE A 81 29.33 9.64 5.57
C ILE A 81 28.18 9.11 4.70
N ALA A 82 28.36 7.92 4.15
CA ALA A 82 27.31 7.21 3.42
C ALA A 82 26.20 6.74 4.36
N LYS A 83 24.94 7.07 4.00
CA LYS A 83 23.72 6.55 4.63
C LYS A 83 22.88 5.86 3.57
N TYR A 84 22.31 4.72 3.93
CA TYR A 84 21.44 3.95 3.05
C TYR A 84 19.99 4.10 3.49
N PHE A 85 19.12 4.39 2.52
CA PHE A 85 17.70 4.51 2.77
C PHE A 85 16.94 3.59 1.84
N ASN A 86 15.87 2.99 2.38
CA ASN A 86 14.92 2.22 1.60
C ASN A 86 13.69 3.06 1.27
N SER A 87 13.04 2.78 0.14
CA SER A 87 11.67 3.18 -0.13
C SER A 87 10.87 2.02 -0.71
N ILE A 88 9.59 1.96 -0.33
CA ILE A 88 8.63 0.98 -0.85
C ILE A 88 7.77 1.69 -1.88
N GLN A 89 7.95 1.34 -3.15
CA GLN A 89 7.23 1.98 -4.25
C GLN A 89 6.13 1.07 -4.78
N GLY A 90 4.88 1.50 -4.67
CA GLY A 90 3.72 0.82 -5.24
C GLY A 90 3.56 1.10 -6.73
N TRP A 91 3.27 0.06 -7.52
CA TRP A 91 3.00 0.19 -8.97
C TRP A 91 1.65 -0.38 -9.41
N LYS A 92 1.00 -1.15 -8.53
CA LYS A 92 -0.36 -1.68 -8.65
C LYS A 92 -1.01 -1.74 -7.26
N ILE A 93 -2.31 -1.48 -7.18
CA ILE A 93 -3.11 -1.62 -5.96
C ILE A 93 -4.50 -2.16 -6.31
N GLU A 94 -4.98 -3.12 -5.55
CA GLU A 94 -6.28 -3.78 -5.72
C GLU A 94 -7.00 -3.80 -4.38
N LYS A 95 -8.28 -3.41 -4.38
CA LYS A 95 -9.13 -3.64 -3.20
C LYS A 95 -9.42 -5.13 -3.08
N ILE A 96 -9.28 -5.66 -1.88
CA ILE A 96 -9.73 -7.01 -1.54
C ILE A 96 -11.19 -6.85 -1.14
N ASN A 97 -12.09 -7.16 -2.06
CA ASN A 97 -13.51 -7.24 -1.75
C ASN A 97 -13.70 -8.47 -0.84
N GLU A 98 -13.99 -8.25 0.43
CA GLU A 98 -14.64 -9.29 1.21
C GLU A 98 -16.05 -9.39 0.66
N THR A 99 -16.30 -10.42 -0.16
CA THR A 99 -17.66 -10.82 -0.47
C THR A 99 -18.31 -11.12 0.87
N ARG A 100 -19.12 -10.19 1.39
CA ARG A 100 -20.07 -10.51 2.46
C ARG A 100 -20.94 -11.61 1.89
N SER A 101 -20.69 -12.85 2.29
CA SER A 101 -21.73 -13.85 2.30
C SER A 101 -22.77 -13.32 3.29
N ASP A 102 -23.82 -12.68 2.78
CA ASP A 102 -25.00 -12.44 3.59
C ASP A 102 -25.41 -13.80 4.18
N PRO A 103 -25.57 -13.92 5.50
CA PRO A 103 -26.16 -15.12 6.06
C PRO A 103 -27.55 -15.24 5.42
N LYS A 104 -27.76 -16.29 4.60
CA LYS A 104 -29.12 -16.69 4.29
C LYS A 104 -29.75 -17.04 5.64
N GLU A 105 -30.67 -16.19 6.08
CA GLU A 105 -31.56 -16.50 7.19
C GLU A 105 -32.35 -17.75 6.79
N GLU A 106 -31.85 -18.91 7.22
CA GLU A 106 -32.49 -20.21 7.11
C GLU A 106 -33.56 -20.29 8.20
N PHE A 107 -34.62 -19.51 8.02
CA PHE A 107 -35.81 -19.45 8.88
C PHE A 107 -36.92 -20.38 8.40
N ASP A 108 -36.58 -21.51 7.76
CA ASP A 108 -37.56 -22.36 7.04
C ASP A 108 -37.67 -23.80 7.55
N ASP A 109 -37.05 -24.15 8.68
CA ASP A 109 -37.11 -25.51 9.26
C ASP A 109 -37.36 -25.52 10.78
N LEU A 110 -38.39 -24.80 11.24
CA LEU A 110 -38.96 -25.04 12.57
C LEU A 110 -40.30 -25.78 12.42
N PRO A 111 -40.37 -27.08 12.77
CA PRO A 111 -41.64 -27.78 12.86
C PRO A 111 -42.39 -27.25 14.09
N PHE A 112 -43.43 -26.43 13.81
CA PHE A 112 -44.54 -26.00 14.68
C PHE A 112 -44.25 -25.69 16.15
#